data_AF-A0A2T7X879-F1
#
_entry.id   AF-A0A2T7X879-F1
#
_cell.length_a   1.000
_cell.length_b   1.000
_cell.length_c   1.000
_cell.angle_alpha   90.00
_cell.angle_beta   90.00
_cell.angle_gamma   90.00
#
_symmetry.space_group_name_H-M   'P 1'
#
loop_
_entity.id
_entity.type
_entity.pdbx_description
1 polymer ?
#
loop_
_entity_poly.entity_id
_entity_poly.type
_entity_poly.pdbx_seq_one_letter_code
_entity_poly.pdbx_strand_id
1 'polypeptide(L)' 'MTVWIVYLDDRPGFIGVFDVEDDAYEFQEKYAAESGLSVLLTPVTLPYRQEVFTASLYAK' A
#
# COMPACT_ATOMS: atom_id res chain seq x y z
N MET A 1 7.41 -9.35 7.28
CA MET A 1 7.53 -8.15 6.42
C MET A 1 6.32 -7.27 6.69
N THR A 2 6.50 -5.97 6.86
CA THR A 2 5.39 -5.03 7.08
C THR A 2 5.02 -4.40 5.74
N VAL A 3 3.73 -4.34 5.45
CA VAL A 3 3.18 -3.57 4.33
C VAL A 3 2.35 -2.42 4.89
N TRP A 4 2.34 -1.32 4.17
CA TRP A 4 1.61 -0.11 4.53
C TRP A 4 0.40 0.00 3.63
N ILE A 5 -0.78 -0.08 4.23
CA ILE A 5 -2.05 -0.02 3.50
C ILE A 5 -2.63 1.37 3.70
N VAL A 6 -2.93 2.02 2.58
CA VAL A 6 -3.56 3.34 2.52
C VAL A 6 -5.03 3.15 2.10
N TYR A 7 -5.95 3.71 2.88
CA TYR A 7 -7.40 3.58 2.66
C TYR A 7 -8.16 4.85 3.07
N LEU A 8 -9.40 4.97 2.57
CA LEU A 8 -10.29 6.08 2.95
C LEU A 8 -10.92 5.81 4.31
N ASP A 9 -11.03 6.84 5.14
CA ASP A 9 -11.69 6.75 6.45
C ASP A 9 -13.20 6.51 6.31
N ASP A 10 -13.83 7.10 5.28
CA ASP A 10 -15.28 7.12 5.10
C ASP A 10 -15.82 5.96 4.22
N ARG A 11 -14.94 5.21 3.54
CA ARG A 11 -15.37 4.19 2.56
C ARG A 11 -14.52 2.92 2.62
N PRO A 12 -15.16 1.75 2.49
CA PRO A 12 -14.43 0.51 2.34
C PRO A 12 -13.68 0.48 1.01
N GLY A 13 -12.35 0.40 1.07
CA GLY A 13 -11.50 0.24 -0.11
C GLY A 13 -10.04 0.61 0.15
N PHE A 14 -9.13 -0.22 -0.37
CA PHE A 14 -7.70 0.11 -0.36
C PHE A 14 -7.38 0.98 -1.57
N ILE A 15 -6.71 2.10 -1.32
CA ILE A 15 -6.26 3.04 -2.36
C ILE A 15 -4.82 2.69 -2.77
N GLY A 16 -4.03 2.16 -1.85
CA GLY A 16 -2.64 1.75 -2.11
C GLY A 16 -2.11 0.74 -1.09
N VAL A 17 -1.15 -0.07 -1.53
CA VAL A 17 -0.39 -1.00 -0.70
C VAL A 17 1.08 -0.81 -1.04
N PHE A 18 1.90 -0.55 -0.03
CA PHE A 18 3.29 -0.19 -0.19
C PHE A 18 4.18 -1.07 0.69
N ASP A 19 5.35 -1.40 0.17
CA ASP A 19 6.37 -2.18 0.89
C ASP A 19 7.37 -1.27 1.62
N VAL A 20 7.36 0.02 1.31
CA VAL A 20 8.23 1.06 1.86
C VAL A 20 7.35 2.07 2.61
N GLU A 21 7.76 2.43 3.82
CA GLU A 21 7.02 3.34 4.70
C GLU A 21 6.94 4.76 4.13
N ASP A 22 8.08 5.32 3.71
CA ASP A 22 8.15 6.70 3.19
C ASP A 22 7.26 6.90 1.96
N ASP A 23 7.25 5.93 1.04
CA ASP A 23 6.39 5.96 -0.15
C ASP A 23 4.90 5.97 0.22
N ALA A 24 4.53 5.22 1.27
CA ALA A 24 3.16 5.15 1.74
C ALA A 24 2.71 6.48 2.35
N TYR A 25 3.57 7.13 3.14
CA TYR A 25 3.31 8.45 3.71
C TYR A 25 3.22 9.52 2.61
N GLU A 26 4.16 9.55 1.67
CA GLU A 26 4.13 10.50 0.56
C GLU A 26 2.85 10.36 -0.27
N PHE A 27 2.42 9.12 -0.53
CA PHE A 27 1.17 8.86 -1.24
C PHE A 27 -0.06 9.33 -0.44
N GLN A 28 -0.10 9.04 0.86
CA GLN A 28 -1.20 9.46 1.74
C GLN A 28 -1.35 10.99 1.73
N GLU A 29 -0.26 11.73 1.91
CA GLU A 29 -0.27 13.20 1.95
C GLU A 29 -0.72 13.81 0.63
N LYS A 30 -0.17 13.31 -0.49
CA LYS A 30 -0.57 13.76 -1.84
C LYS A 30 -2.05 13.49 -2.11
N TYR A 31 -2.51 12.28 -1.83
CA TYR A 31 -3.90 11.92 -2.08
C TYR A 31 -4.87 12.71 -1.20
N ALA A 32 -4.54 12.91 0.07
CA ALA A 32 -5.34 13.74 0.98
C ALA A 32 -5.41 15.20 0.51
N ALA A 33 -4.29 15.77 0.05
CA ALA A 33 -4.23 17.13 -0.49
C ALA A 33 -5.02 17.30 -1.80
N GLU A 34 -4.95 16.32 -2.71
CA GLU A 34 -5.63 16.39 -4.02
C GLU A 34 -7.12 16.10 -3.93
N SER A 35 -7.52 15.13 -3.11
CA SER A 35 -8.93 14.71 -2.99
C SER A 35 -9.73 15.49 -1.95
N GLY A 36 -9.04 16.11 -0.98
CA GLY A 36 -9.67 16.71 0.20
C GLY A 36 -10.35 15.68 1.13
N LEU A 37 -10.05 14.40 0.96
CA LEU A 37 -10.62 13.31 1.77
C LEU A 37 -9.68 12.92 2.91
N SER A 38 -10.27 12.38 3.97
CA SER A 38 -9.53 11.80 5.09
C SER A 38 -8.97 10.43 4.68
N VAL A 39 -7.64 10.35 4.63
CA VAL A 39 -6.90 9.14 4.25
C VAL A 39 -6.16 8.61 5.46
N LEU A 40 -6.34 7.32 5.75
CA LEU A 40 -5.65 6.61 6.81
C LEU A 40 -4.58 5.68 6.25
N LEU A 41 -3.54 5.49 7.06
CA LEU A 41 -2.42 4.61 6.77
C LEU A 41 -2.24 3.66 7.95
N THR A 42 -2.11 2.37 7.67
CA THR A 42 -1.98 1.34 8.71
C THR A 42 -0.87 0.35 8.35
N PRO A 43 0.09 0.11 9.27
CA PRO A 43 1.08 -0.95 9.11
C PRO A 43 0.42 -2.31 9.34
N VAL A 44 0.57 -3.21 8.38
CA VAL A 44 0.10 -4.59 8.47
C VAL A 44 1.29 -5.52 8.40
N THR A 45 1.50 -6.30 9.45
CA THR A 45 2.53 -7.34 9.44
C THR A 45 2.01 -8.56 8.71
N LEU A 46 2.62 -8.87 7.56
CA LEU A 46 2.32 -10.09 6.83
C LEU A 46 3.23 -11.22 7.33
N PRO A 47 2.66 -12.28 7.94
CA PRO A 47 3.43 -13.41 8.45
C PRO A 47 3.94 -14.34 7.35
N TYR A 48 3.37 -14.28 6.14
CA TYR A 48 3.65 -15.25 5.07
C TYR A 48 3.64 -14.56 3.70
N ARG A 49 4.65 -13.72 3.40
CA ARG A 49 4.85 -13.28 2.01
C ARG A 49 5.66 -14.35 1.31
N GLN A 50 5.00 -15.11 0.44
CA GLN A 50 5.71 -15.96 -0.52
C GLN A 50 6.42 -15.00 -1.49
N GLU A 51 7.76 -14.98 -1.47
CA GLU A 51 8.53 -14.35 -2.54
C GLU A 51 8.18 -15.09 -3.83
N VAL A 52 7.18 -14.62 -4.56
CA VAL A 52 6.94 -15.10 -5.91
C VAL A 52 8.11 -14.59 -6.74
N PHE A 53 9.17 -15.39 -6.81
CA PHE A 53 10.24 -15.23 -7.77
C PHE A 53 9.61 -15.24 -9.17
N THR A 54 9.38 -14.06 -9.74
CA THR A 54 8.98 -13.87 -11.14
C THR A 54 10.17 -14.13 -12.08
N ALA A 55 10.82 -15.29 -11.94
CA ALA A 55 11.87 -15.73 -12.86
C ALA A 55 11.33 -16.65 -13.97
N SER A 56 10.08 -17.12 -13.88
CA SER A 56 9.56 -18.14 -14.80
C SER A 56 8.43 -17.69 -15.74
N LEU A 57 7.99 -16.42 -15.69
CA LEU A 57 6.92 -15.91 -16.57
C LEU A 57 7.41 -15.37 -17.93
N TYR A 58 8.73 -15.27 -18.14
CA TYR A 58 9.33 -14.78 -19.40
C TYR A 58 10.25 -15.80 -20.09
N ALA A 59 10.21 -17.09 -19.71
CA ALA A 59 10.86 -18.12 -20.50
C ALA A 59 9.93 -18.48 -21.68
N LYS A 60 10.14 -17.82 -22.81
CA LYS A 60 9.56 -18.18 -24.11
C LYS A 60 10.62 -18.85 -24.97
#